data_AF-A0A6J0VBM0-F1
#
_entry.id   AF-A0A6J0VBM0-F1
#
_cell.length_a   1.000
_cell.length_b   1.000
_cell.length_c   1.000
_cell.angle_alpha   90.00
_cell.angle_beta   90.00
_cell.angle_gamma   90.00
#
_symmetry.space_group_name_H-M   'P 1'
#
loop_
_entity.id
_entity.type
_entity.pdbx_description
1 polymer ?
#
loop_
_entity_poly.entity_id
_entity_poly.type
_entity_poly.pdbx_seq_one_letter_code
_entity_poly.pdbx_strand_id
1 'polypeptide(L)'
;MQVPQGVLERSTLLQLNITGNAGAYLDLLVENMGRVNYGRFNNDFKGLISNITLAEETLTGWEIYPLDIDRAVGKGLNHDISSIQSISTCQEPSFYIGNFSIPSGIPDLPQDTYISFPGWTKGQVWINGFNLGRYWPARGPQLTLFVPSNILVSSSPNNITLLELEKSPSISEKCMVKFVDKPVLNASLHYERSSEKLLTKELWLGHI
;
A
#
# COMPACT_ATOMS: atom_id res chain seq x y z
N MET A 1 8.51 13.44 12.85
CA MET A 1 8.37 12.40 11.82
C MET A 1 7.58 11.27 12.45
N GLN A 2 6.58 10.75 11.75
CA GLN A 2 5.97 9.48 12.13
C GLN A 2 7.05 8.38 11.97
N VAL A 3 6.86 7.25 12.62
CA VAL A 3 7.79 6.11 12.52
C VAL A 3 6.93 4.88 12.30
N PRO A 4 7.01 4.22 11.12
CA PRO A 4 6.32 2.97 10.87
C PRO A 4 6.65 1.93 11.94
N GLN A 5 5.64 1.41 12.63
CA GLN A 5 5.83 0.38 13.66
C GLN A 5 5.61 -1.03 13.11
N GLY A 6 4.85 -1.18 12.03
CA GLY A 6 4.50 -2.48 11.43
C GLY A 6 3.05 -2.55 10.97
N VAL A 7 2.58 -3.77 10.73
CA VAL A 7 1.23 -4.05 10.18
C VAL A 7 0.50 -5.04 11.08
N LEU A 8 -0.73 -4.70 11.47
CA LEU A 8 -1.67 -5.65 12.06
C LEU A 8 -2.53 -6.27 10.96
N GLU A 9 -2.78 -7.57 11.05
CA GLU A 9 -3.52 -8.31 10.03
C GLU A 9 -4.67 -9.11 10.67
N ARG A 10 -5.88 -8.97 10.10
CA ARG A 10 -7.06 -9.73 10.54
C ARG A 10 -6.74 -11.24 10.52
N SER A 11 -7.04 -11.91 11.62
CA SER A 11 -6.87 -13.37 11.84
C SER A 11 -5.44 -13.89 11.92
N THR A 12 -4.43 -13.14 11.48
CA THR A 12 -3.04 -13.63 11.43
C THR A 12 -2.11 -12.93 12.42
N LEU A 13 -2.22 -11.61 12.60
CA LEU A 13 -1.35 -10.84 13.49
C LEU A 13 -2.14 -9.75 14.21
N LEU A 14 -2.52 -10.03 15.46
CA LEU A 14 -3.38 -9.17 16.28
C LEU A 14 -2.62 -8.34 17.32
N GLN A 15 -1.30 -8.51 17.41
CA GLN A 15 -0.44 -7.82 18.37
C GLN A 15 0.82 -7.35 17.66
N LEU A 16 1.27 -6.15 18.04
CA LEU A 16 2.48 -5.52 17.52
C LEU A 16 3.15 -4.75 18.65
N ASN A 17 4.45 -4.95 18.83
CA ASN A 17 5.22 -4.15 19.76
C ASN A 17 5.50 -2.79 19.10
N ILE A 18 5.19 -1.72 19.83
CA ILE A 18 5.43 -0.35 19.39
C ILE A 18 6.32 0.37 20.40
N THR A 19 7.04 1.38 19.94
CA THR A 19 7.88 2.24 20.78
C THR A 19 7.48 3.70 20.63
N GLY A 20 7.55 4.47 21.70
CA GLY A 20 7.16 5.87 21.69
C GLY A 20 7.30 6.52 23.06
N ASN A 21 7.34 7.85 23.08
CA ASN A 21 7.30 8.62 24.31
C ASN A 21 5.86 8.79 24.80
N ALA A 22 5.67 9.04 26.09
CA ALA A 22 4.36 9.41 26.62
C ALA A 22 3.83 10.67 25.92
N GLY A 23 2.55 10.65 25.51
CA GLY A 23 1.93 11.73 24.74
C GLY A 23 2.25 11.74 23.23
N ALA A 24 2.96 10.72 22.72
CA ALA A 24 3.12 10.55 21.28
C ALA A 24 1.79 10.18 20.61
N TYR A 25 1.63 10.59 19.36
CA TYR A 25 0.49 10.22 18.52
C TYR A 25 0.62 8.78 18.03
N LEU A 26 -0.49 8.04 18.05
CA LEU A 26 -0.63 6.72 17.45
C LEU A 26 -1.60 6.82 16.27
N ASP A 27 -1.07 6.70 15.05
CA ASP A 27 -1.86 6.68 13.83
C ASP A 27 -2.06 5.24 13.34
N LEU A 28 -3.31 4.91 12.96
CA LEU A 28 -3.68 3.62 12.41
C LEU A 28 -4.38 3.82 11.06
N LEU A 29 -3.65 3.55 9.97
CA LEU A 29 -4.25 3.51 8.64
C LEU A 29 -4.93 2.15 8.44
N VAL A 30 -6.26 2.13 8.49
CA VAL A 30 -7.04 0.88 8.38
C VAL A 30 -7.61 0.72 6.97
N GLU A 31 -7.18 -0.32 6.27
CA GLU A 31 -7.69 -0.63 4.94
C GLU A 31 -8.91 -1.56 5.01
N ASN A 32 -10.00 -1.16 4.35
CA ASN A 32 -11.07 -2.09 4.01
C ASN A 32 -10.66 -2.93 2.78
N MET A 33 -10.25 -4.18 3.01
CA MET A 33 -9.81 -5.13 1.96
C MET A 33 -10.95 -5.81 1.17
N GLY A 34 -12.18 -5.28 1.27
CA GLY A 34 -13.37 -5.89 0.68
C GLY A 34 -14.20 -6.65 1.72
N ARG A 35 -15.52 -6.61 1.57
CA ARG A 35 -16.46 -7.33 2.43
C ARG A 35 -16.60 -8.78 1.97
N VAL A 36 -16.76 -9.69 2.92
CA VAL A 36 -17.15 -11.07 2.64
C VAL A 36 -18.43 -11.08 1.79
N ASN A 37 -18.38 -11.73 0.63
CA ASN A 37 -19.48 -11.78 -0.34
C ASN A 37 -20.27 -13.10 -0.30
N TYR A 38 -19.91 -14.04 0.57
CA TYR A 38 -20.53 -15.35 0.65
C TYR A 38 -20.56 -15.89 2.09
N GLY A 39 -21.62 -16.64 2.41
CA GLY A 39 -21.78 -17.32 3.69
C GLY A 39 -22.32 -16.44 4.82
N ARG A 40 -22.37 -17.04 6.03
CA ARG A 40 -23.03 -16.47 7.22
C ARG A 40 -22.37 -15.23 7.82
N PHE A 41 -21.17 -14.87 7.36
CA PHE A 41 -20.38 -13.76 7.88
C PHE A 41 -20.34 -12.57 6.90
N ASN A 42 -21.39 -12.39 6.10
CA ASN A 42 -21.51 -11.31 5.12
C ASN A 42 -21.87 -9.94 5.73
N ASN A 43 -22.30 -9.90 7.01
CA ASN A 43 -22.39 -8.68 7.83
C ASN A 43 -21.00 -8.23 8.32
N ASP A 44 -20.11 -7.98 7.36
CA ASP A 44 -18.68 -7.79 7.58
C ASP A 44 -18.35 -6.29 7.74
N PHE A 45 -18.56 -5.78 8.96
CA PHE A 45 -18.12 -4.44 9.36
C PHE A 45 -16.60 -4.29 9.21
N LYS A 46 -16.16 -3.05 8.98
CA LYS A 46 -14.77 -2.71 8.62
C LYS A 46 -14.27 -1.56 9.47
N GLY A 47 -12.95 -1.44 9.56
CA GLY A 47 -12.30 -0.53 10.50
C GLY A 47 -11.92 -1.26 11.79
N LEU A 48 -11.80 -0.49 12.86
CA LEU A 48 -11.56 -1.00 14.21
C LEU A 48 -12.89 -1.42 14.82
N ILE A 49 -13.20 -2.71 14.77
CA ILE A 49 -14.48 -3.27 15.23
C ILE A 49 -14.49 -3.67 16.71
N SER A 50 -13.35 -3.52 17.39
CA SER A 50 -13.15 -3.82 18.81
C SER A 50 -12.14 -2.84 19.41
N ASN A 51 -12.09 -2.77 20.74
CA ASN A 51 -11.14 -1.93 21.46
C ASN A 51 -9.68 -2.29 21.08
N ILE A 52 -8.83 -1.27 21.10
CA ILE A 52 -7.38 -1.42 21.03
C ILE A 52 -6.83 -1.26 22.45
N THR A 53 -5.91 -2.14 22.82
CA THR A 53 -5.24 -2.11 24.12
C THR A 53 -3.74 -1.90 23.96
N LEU A 54 -3.15 -1.07 24.81
CA LEU A 54 -1.70 -0.91 24.95
C LEU A 54 -1.30 -1.36 26.35
N ALA A 55 -0.47 -2.41 26.45
CA ALA A 55 -0.13 -3.04 27.73
C ALA A 55 -1.38 -3.35 28.59
N GLU A 56 -2.39 -3.98 27.96
CA GLU A 56 -3.68 -4.37 28.55
C GLU A 56 -4.64 -3.20 28.89
N GLU A 57 -4.18 -1.96 28.82
CA GLU A 57 -5.03 -0.78 29.04
C GLU A 57 -5.75 -0.38 27.74
N THR A 58 -7.06 -0.12 27.82
CA THR A 58 -7.85 0.28 26.64
C THR A 58 -7.54 1.71 26.23
N LEU A 59 -7.15 1.90 24.96
CA LEU A 59 -6.93 3.23 24.38
C LEU A 59 -8.28 3.90 24.05
N THR A 60 -8.42 5.16 24.46
CA THR A 60 -9.62 5.98 24.27
C THR A 60 -9.27 7.34 23.67
N GLY A 61 -10.29 8.13 23.28
CA GLY A 61 -10.07 9.48 22.72
C GLY A 61 -9.68 9.51 21.23
N TRP A 62 -10.20 8.58 20.44
CA TRP A 62 -9.88 8.47 19.01
C TRP A 62 -10.42 9.64 18.18
N GLU A 63 -9.55 10.23 17.37
CA GLU A 63 -9.92 11.05 16.22
C GLU A 63 -9.96 10.15 14.97
N ILE A 64 -11.08 10.12 14.26
CA ILE A 64 -11.31 9.20 13.14
C ILE A 64 -11.54 10.00 11.86
N TYR A 65 -10.68 9.77 10.86
CA TYR A 65 -10.73 10.47 9.59
C TYR A 65 -11.09 9.50 8.44
N PRO A 66 -12.30 9.59 7.88
CA PRO A 66 -12.61 8.93 6.62
C PRO A 66 -11.79 9.57 5.48
N LEU A 67 -11.04 8.76 4.75
CA LEU A 67 -10.20 9.22 3.64
C LEU A 67 -10.94 9.04 2.30
N ASP A 68 -11.38 10.14 1.71
CA ASP A 68 -11.94 10.17 0.34
C ASP A 68 -10.80 10.28 -0.69
N ILE A 69 -10.07 9.17 -0.85
CA ILE A 69 -8.84 9.10 -1.64
C ILE A 69 -9.13 9.31 -3.12
N ASP A 70 -10.20 8.70 -3.66
CA ASP A 70 -10.57 8.86 -5.07
C ASP A 70 -10.84 10.34 -5.41
N ARG A 71 -11.54 11.07 -4.53
CA ARG A 71 -11.76 12.51 -4.73
C ARG A 71 -10.47 13.32 -4.60
N ALA A 72 -9.58 12.96 -3.68
CA ALA A 72 -8.30 13.63 -3.52
C ALA A 72 -7.41 13.45 -4.77
N VAL A 73 -7.33 12.22 -5.29
CA VAL A 73 -6.59 11.92 -6.52
C VAL A 73 -7.24 12.60 -7.73
N GLY A 74 -8.57 12.56 -7.85
CA GLY A 74 -9.31 13.16 -8.96
C GLY A 74 -9.21 14.69 -9.04
N LYS A 75 -9.04 15.37 -7.90
CA LYS A 75 -8.78 16.83 -7.86
C LYS A 75 -7.33 17.21 -8.16
N GLY A 76 -6.44 16.23 -8.25
CA GLY A 76 -5.00 16.44 -8.20
C GLY A 76 -4.54 16.60 -6.75
N LEU A 77 -3.54 15.82 -6.37
CA LEU A 77 -2.86 16.01 -5.10
C LEU A 77 -2.03 17.29 -5.20
N ASN A 78 -2.28 18.27 -4.33
CA ASN A 78 -1.57 19.54 -4.33
C ASN A 78 -0.07 19.30 -4.16
N HIS A 79 0.67 19.45 -5.25
CA HIS A 79 2.11 19.35 -5.28
C HIS A 79 2.73 20.65 -4.77
N ASP A 80 2.78 20.84 -3.45
CA ASP A 80 3.79 21.73 -2.88
C ASP A 80 5.15 21.01 -2.99
N ILE A 81 5.78 21.10 -4.16
CA ILE A 81 7.10 20.53 -4.50
C ILE A 81 8.22 21.12 -3.62
N SER A 82 7.92 22.11 -2.79
CA SER A 82 8.84 22.75 -1.84
C SER A 82 9.26 21.85 -0.68
N SER A 83 8.56 20.73 -0.45
CA SER A 83 8.92 19.73 0.56
C SER A 83 9.21 18.37 -0.06
N ILE A 84 10.18 18.30 -0.97
CA ILE A 84 11.00 17.08 -1.09
C ILE A 84 11.81 17.00 0.22
N GLN A 85 11.13 16.67 1.33
CA GLN A 85 11.81 16.19 2.51
C GLN A 85 12.57 14.95 2.06
N SER A 86 13.87 14.94 2.32
CA SER A 86 14.71 13.76 2.24
C SER A 86 13.91 12.55 2.72
N ILE A 87 13.52 11.67 1.80
CA ILE A 87 12.68 10.49 2.06
C ILE A 87 13.47 9.64 3.06
N SER A 88 13.16 9.81 4.35
CA SER A 88 13.99 9.26 5.42
C SER A 88 13.63 7.82 5.73
N THR A 89 12.46 7.32 5.30
CA THR A 89 12.14 5.89 5.31
C THR A 89 11.15 5.53 4.20
N CYS A 90 11.42 4.46 3.47
CA CYS A 90 10.55 3.93 2.39
C CYS A 90 9.38 3.07 2.93
N GLN A 91 8.96 3.28 4.18
CA GLN A 91 8.06 2.39 4.92
C GLN A 91 6.75 3.04 5.39
N GLU A 92 6.56 4.33 5.12
CA GLU A 92 5.32 5.05 5.46
C GLU A 92 4.33 4.99 4.30
N PRO A 93 3.01 4.83 4.58
CA PRO A 93 1.99 4.96 3.55
C PRO A 93 2.07 6.30 2.83
N SER A 94 2.37 6.28 1.54
CA SER A 94 2.74 7.48 0.79
C SER A 94 2.18 7.48 -0.63
N PHE A 95 1.89 8.69 -1.13
CA PHE A 95 1.54 8.89 -2.53
C PHE A 95 2.78 9.09 -3.39
N TYR A 96 2.83 8.38 -4.53
CA TYR A 96 3.87 8.53 -5.54
C TYR A 96 3.22 8.89 -6.86
N ILE A 97 3.76 9.90 -7.53
CA ILE A 97 3.15 10.46 -8.74
C ILE A 97 4.20 10.48 -9.85
N GLY A 98 3.78 10.01 -11.03
CA GLY A 98 4.58 10.04 -12.25
C GLY A 98 3.70 10.33 -13.46
N ASN A 99 4.32 10.56 -14.60
CA ASN A 99 3.58 10.74 -15.85
C ASN A 99 4.32 10.12 -17.04
N PHE A 100 3.56 9.90 -18.13
CA PHE A 100 4.10 9.46 -19.41
C PHE A 100 3.24 9.97 -20.56
N SER A 101 3.84 10.15 -21.73
CA SER A 101 3.15 10.65 -22.92
C SER A 101 2.98 9.54 -23.96
N ILE A 102 1.85 9.53 -24.65
CA ILE A 102 1.57 8.66 -25.79
C ILE A 102 1.58 9.55 -27.05
N PRO A 103 2.32 9.18 -28.12
CA PRO A 103 2.33 9.97 -29.35
C PRO A 103 0.93 10.12 -29.96
N SER A 104 0.63 11.31 -30.47
CA SER A 104 -0.61 11.60 -31.20
C SER A 104 -0.46 11.27 -32.69
N GLY A 105 -1.59 11.07 -33.38
CA GLY A 105 -1.62 10.85 -34.83
C GLY A 105 -1.25 9.43 -35.28
N ILE A 106 -1.09 8.48 -34.35
CA ILE A 106 -0.89 7.06 -34.64
C ILE A 106 -2.24 6.35 -34.53
N PRO A 107 -2.81 5.80 -35.64
CA PRO A 107 -4.16 5.23 -35.64
C PRO A 107 -4.43 4.15 -34.59
N ASP A 108 -3.41 3.35 -34.29
CA ASP A 108 -3.54 2.22 -33.37
C ASP A 108 -3.19 2.58 -31.92
N LEU A 109 -2.99 3.85 -31.55
CA LEU A 109 -2.72 4.28 -30.16
C LEU A 109 -3.82 5.21 -29.63
N PRO A 110 -4.11 5.17 -28.31
CA PRO A 110 -3.55 4.28 -27.28
C PRO A 110 -4.08 2.83 -27.38
N GLN A 111 -3.33 1.87 -26.85
CA GLN A 111 -3.74 0.46 -26.76
C GLN A 111 -3.89 0.03 -25.30
N ASP A 112 -4.64 -1.06 -25.13
CA ASP A 112 -4.71 -1.78 -23.89
C ASP A 112 -3.31 -2.23 -23.45
N THR A 113 -3.05 -2.18 -22.16
CA THR A 113 -1.76 -2.58 -21.59
C THR A 113 -1.96 -3.13 -20.18
N TYR A 114 -0.87 -3.54 -19.54
CA TYR A 114 -0.86 -3.98 -18.16
C TYR A 114 0.22 -3.24 -17.39
N ILE A 115 -0.13 -2.70 -16.22
CA ILE A 115 0.84 -2.07 -15.33
C ILE A 115 1.39 -3.10 -14.34
N SER A 116 2.71 -3.08 -14.12
CA SER A 116 3.45 -3.93 -13.19
C SER A 116 4.26 -3.09 -12.21
N PHE A 117 4.48 -3.65 -11.02
CA PHE A 117 4.97 -2.90 -9.85
C PHE A 117 6.24 -3.53 -9.25
N PRO A 118 7.38 -3.53 -9.98
CA PRO A 118 8.62 -4.12 -9.48
C PRO A 118 9.17 -3.34 -8.27
N GLY A 119 9.47 -4.04 -7.18
CA GLY A 119 10.02 -3.45 -5.95
C GLY A 119 8.99 -2.78 -5.02
N TRP A 120 7.74 -2.64 -5.48
CA TRP A 120 6.62 -2.20 -4.66
C TRP A 120 6.05 -3.38 -3.86
N THR A 121 5.30 -3.10 -2.80
CA THR A 121 4.83 -4.14 -1.88
C THR A 121 3.33 -4.29 -1.94
N LYS A 122 2.57 -3.25 -1.57
CA LYS A 122 1.11 -3.32 -1.48
C LYS A 122 0.49 -1.92 -1.58
N GLY A 123 -0.51 -1.78 -2.42
CA GLY A 123 -1.13 -0.47 -2.58
C GLY A 123 -2.29 -0.39 -3.56
N GLN A 124 -2.61 0.84 -3.95
CA GLN A 124 -3.63 1.18 -4.94
C GLN A 124 -3.03 2.07 -6.03
N VAL A 125 -3.61 2.00 -7.23
CA VAL A 125 -3.14 2.78 -8.39
C VAL A 125 -4.29 3.44 -9.13
N TRP A 126 -4.03 4.68 -9.55
CA TRP A 126 -4.89 5.45 -10.43
C TRP A 126 -4.12 5.85 -11.67
N ILE A 127 -4.80 5.86 -12.82
CA ILE A 127 -4.30 6.48 -14.05
C ILE A 127 -5.33 7.51 -14.50
N ASN A 128 -4.91 8.77 -14.67
CA ASN A 128 -5.79 9.89 -15.02
C ASN A 128 -7.00 10.02 -14.08
N GLY A 129 -6.81 9.71 -12.79
CA GLY A 129 -7.87 9.71 -11.77
C GLY A 129 -8.79 8.48 -11.77
N PHE A 130 -8.65 7.57 -12.73
CA PHE A 130 -9.39 6.30 -12.75
C PHE A 130 -8.71 5.27 -11.84
N ASN A 131 -9.42 4.78 -10.82
CA ASN A 131 -8.92 3.76 -9.89
C ASN A 131 -8.87 2.39 -10.57
N LEU A 132 -7.68 1.86 -10.82
CA LEU A 132 -7.47 0.54 -11.42
C LEU A 132 -7.62 -0.60 -10.41
N GLY A 133 -7.60 -0.28 -9.11
CA GLY A 133 -7.69 -1.23 -8.02
C GLY A 133 -6.36 -1.42 -7.28
N ARG A 134 -6.21 -2.61 -6.71
CA ARG A 134 -5.14 -2.92 -5.75
C ARG A 134 -4.03 -3.72 -6.40
N TYR A 135 -2.79 -3.40 -6.10
CA TYR A 135 -1.65 -4.26 -6.39
C TYR A 135 -1.10 -4.86 -5.10
N TRP A 136 -0.68 -6.12 -5.15
CA TRP A 136 -0.01 -6.79 -4.03
C TRP A 136 1.02 -7.81 -4.53
N PRO A 137 2.05 -7.37 -5.27
CA PRO A 137 3.07 -8.25 -5.84
C PRO A 137 3.86 -9.02 -4.77
N ALA A 138 3.90 -8.57 -3.51
CA ALA A 138 4.52 -9.31 -2.41
C ALA A 138 3.77 -10.61 -2.04
N ARG A 139 2.46 -10.70 -2.32
CA ARG A 139 1.66 -11.92 -2.12
C ARG A 139 1.25 -12.62 -3.40
N GLY A 140 1.02 -11.89 -4.49
CA GLY A 140 0.50 -12.45 -5.74
C GLY A 140 -0.90 -13.07 -5.58
N PRO A 141 -1.32 -13.98 -6.48
CA PRO A 141 -0.62 -14.44 -7.67
C PRO A 141 -0.65 -13.42 -8.83
N GLN A 142 -1.50 -12.40 -8.72
CA GLN A 142 -1.61 -11.31 -9.68
C GLN A 142 -0.49 -10.28 -9.48
N LEU A 143 0.35 -10.10 -10.49
CA LEU A 143 1.47 -9.13 -10.48
C LEU A 143 1.23 -7.92 -11.38
N THR A 144 0.23 -8.00 -12.28
CA THR A 144 -0.12 -6.93 -13.19
C THR A 144 -1.60 -6.56 -13.11
N LEU A 145 -1.90 -5.27 -13.26
CA LEU A 145 -3.28 -4.77 -13.40
C LEU A 145 -3.56 -4.40 -14.86
N PHE A 146 -4.75 -4.74 -15.34
CA PHE A 146 -5.19 -4.35 -16.68
C PHE A 146 -5.44 -2.84 -16.75
N VAL A 147 -4.99 -2.22 -17.82
CA VAL A 147 -5.16 -0.80 -18.13
C VAL A 147 -5.90 -0.69 -19.45
N PRO A 148 -7.20 -0.36 -19.45
CA PRO A 148 -7.94 -0.22 -20.68
C PRO A 148 -7.50 1.04 -21.42
N SER A 149 -7.37 0.95 -22.74
CA SER A 149 -6.95 2.06 -23.61
C SER A 149 -7.80 3.32 -23.48
N ASN A 150 -9.09 3.18 -23.17
CA ASN A 150 -10.05 4.28 -23.10
C ASN A 150 -9.81 5.27 -21.94
N ILE A 151 -8.99 4.91 -20.94
CA ILE A 151 -8.58 5.84 -19.87
C ILE A 151 -7.26 6.56 -20.19
N LEU A 152 -6.58 6.17 -21.28
CA LEU A 152 -5.33 6.76 -21.74
C LEU A 152 -5.59 7.83 -22.80
N VAL A 153 -4.74 8.85 -22.82
CA VAL A 153 -4.84 9.97 -23.77
C VAL A 153 -3.50 10.24 -24.45
N SER A 154 -3.56 10.66 -25.72
CA SER A 154 -2.38 11.10 -26.49
C SER A 154 -2.28 12.63 -26.61
N SER A 155 -3.29 13.36 -26.13
CA SER A 155 -3.34 14.84 -26.20
C SER A 155 -2.60 15.52 -25.05
N SER A 156 -2.30 14.81 -23.96
CA SER A 156 -1.60 15.31 -22.79
C SER A 156 -0.84 14.18 -22.07
N PRO A 157 0.10 14.49 -21.16
CA PRO A 157 0.68 13.47 -20.28
C PRO A 157 -0.39 12.73 -19.49
N ASN A 158 -0.24 11.41 -19.39
CA ASN A 158 -1.05 10.54 -18.55
C ASN A 158 -0.43 10.52 -17.16
N ASN A 159 -1.21 10.87 -16.14
CA ASN A 159 -0.76 10.88 -14.75
C ASN A 159 -1.00 9.52 -14.11
N ILE A 160 0.00 9.02 -13.40
CA ILE A 160 -0.06 7.80 -12.58
C ILE A 160 0.07 8.24 -11.14
N THR A 161 -0.88 7.83 -10.30
CA THR A 161 -0.80 8.02 -8.85
C THR A 161 -0.82 6.65 -8.20
N LEU A 162 0.17 6.39 -7.33
CA LEU A 162 0.22 5.21 -6.48
C LEU A 162 0.03 5.64 -5.04
N LEU A 163 -0.75 4.85 -4.28
CA LEU A 163 -0.70 4.84 -2.83
C LEU A 163 -0.02 3.54 -2.42
N GLU A 164 1.23 3.58 -1.97
CA GLU A 164 1.94 2.44 -1.38
C GLU A 164 1.71 2.44 0.13
N LEU A 165 1.47 1.27 0.71
CA LEU A 165 1.02 1.13 2.10
C LEU A 165 2.06 0.49 3.02
N GLU A 166 3.07 -0.18 2.47
CA GLU A 166 4.03 -0.97 3.26
C GLU A 166 5.48 -0.59 2.96
N LYS A 167 5.97 -0.87 1.75
CA LYS A 167 7.36 -0.59 1.39
C LYS A 167 7.46 -0.21 -0.08
N SER A 168 8.02 0.98 -0.33
CA SER A 168 8.39 1.42 -1.67
C SER A 168 9.80 0.94 -2.05
N PRO A 169 10.13 0.87 -3.35
CA PRO A 169 11.51 0.73 -3.79
C PRO A 169 12.40 1.78 -3.10
N SER A 170 13.60 1.39 -2.68
CA SER A 170 14.56 2.32 -2.07
C SER A 170 15.07 3.33 -3.09
N ILE A 171 15.64 4.46 -2.67
CA ILE A 171 16.24 5.47 -3.58
C ILE A 171 17.33 4.87 -4.49
N SER A 172 18.01 3.79 -4.03
CA SER A 172 19.00 3.07 -4.83
C SER A 172 18.38 2.19 -5.92
N GLU A 173 17.14 1.78 -5.74
CA GLU A 173 16.33 1.11 -6.75
C GLU A 173 15.53 2.18 -7.51
N LYS A 174 15.29 1.98 -8.81
CA LYS A 174 14.51 2.98 -9.56
C LYS A 174 13.05 2.92 -9.10
N CYS A 175 12.57 3.99 -8.47
CA CYS A 175 11.16 4.20 -8.15
C CYS A 175 10.34 4.32 -9.45
N MET A 176 9.87 3.18 -9.97
CA MET A 176 9.17 3.11 -11.25
C MET A 176 8.11 2.01 -11.27
N VAL A 177 7.18 2.15 -12.20
CA VAL A 177 6.28 1.09 -12.67
C VAL A 177 6.62 0.75 -14.11
N LYS A 178 6.18 -0.41 -14.61
CA LYS A 178 6.38 -0.78 -16.01
C LYS A 178 5.05 -1.15 -16.65
N PHE A 179 4.81 -0.64 -17.86
CA PHE A 179 3.75 -1.12 -18.73
C PHE A 179 4.27 -2.27 -19.59
N VAL A 180 3.49 -3.33 -19.66
CA VAL A 180 3.80 -4.56 -20.40
C VAL A 180 2.61 -4.96 -21.28
N ASP A 181 2.87 -5.75 -22.31
CA ASP A 181 1.88 -6.18 -23.32
C ASP A 181 1.11 -7.45 -22.92
N LYS A 182 1.57 -8.17 -21.89
CA LYS A 182 0.96 -9.43 -21.42
C LYS A 182 0.71 -9.43 -19.92
N PRO A 183 -0.42 -10.00 -19.47
CA PRO A 183 -0.72 -10.08 -18.06
C PRO A 183 0.09 -11.17 -17.36
N VAL A 184 0.38 -10.96 -16.07
CA VAL A 184 0.88 -11.99 -15.15
C VAL A 184 -0.10 -12.11 -13.98
N LEU A 185 -0.98 -13.11 -14.04
CA LEU A 185 -2.06 -13.31 -13.07
C LEU A 185 -1.86 -14.52 -12.16
N ASN A 186 -0.93 -15.42 -12.51
CA ASN A 186 -0.72 -16.73 -11.90
C ASN A 186 0.74 -16.95 -11.49
N ALA A 187 1.42 -15.91 -11.01
CA ALA A 187 2.82 -16.03 -10.61
C ALA A 187 2.97 -16.96 -9.39
N SER A 188 4.00 -17.82 -9.45
CA SER A 188 4.45 -18.59 -8.29
C SER A 188 5.45 -17.74 -7.51
N LEU A 189 5.07 -17.30 -6.31
CA LEU A 189 5.95 -16.54 -5.43
C LEU A 189 6.29 -17.38 -4.19
N HIS A 190 7.58 -17.41 -3.84
CA HIS A 190 8.00 -17.90 -2.54
C HIS A 190 7.72 -16.82 -1.49
N TYR A 191 6.63 -16.98 -0.74
CA TYR A 191 6.36 -16.13 0.42
C TYR A 191 7.19 -16.63 1.61
N GLU A 192 8.36 -16.03 1.83
CA GLU A 192 9.11 -16.25 3.07
C GLU A 192 8.44 -15.49 4.21
N ARG A 193 7.76 -16.22 5.10
CA ARG A 193 7.27 -15.66 6.36
C ARG A 193 8.48 -15.41 7.25
N SER A 194 8.92 -14.16 7.41
CA SER A 194 9.89 -13.79 8.44
C SER A 194 9.23 -13.91 9.82
N SER A 195 9.04 -15.13 10.29
CA SER A 195 8.94 -15.36 11.73
C SER A 195 10.36 -15.20 12.29
N GLU A 196 10.78 -13.97 12.57
CA GLU A 196 11.85 -13.79 13.54
C GLU A 196 11.36 -14.43 14.84
N LYS A 197 11.89 -15.62 15.14
CA LYS A 197 11.71 -16.24 16.45
C LYS A 197 12.45 -15.34 17.44
N LEU A 198 11.72 -14.39 18.03
CA LEU A 198 12.24 -13.43 18.99
C LEU A 198 12.48 -14.04 20.39
N LEU A 199 12.87 -15.32 20.45
CA LEU A 199 13.23 -16.04 21.67
C LEU A 199 14.34 -17.04 21.35
N THR A 200 15.59 -16.58 21.46
CA THR A 200 16.68 -17.47 21.87
C THR A 200 16.49 -17.77 23.34
N LYS A 201 16.18 -19.03 23.65
CA LYS A 201 16.15 -19.54 25.01
C LYS A 201 17.60 -19.52 25.53
N GLU A 202 18.00 -18.42 26.16
CA GLU A 202 19.24 -18.41 26.93
C GLU A 202 19.09 -19.43 28.06
N LEU A 203 19.91 -20.47 27.95
CA LEU A 203 20.06 -21.55 28.90
C LEU A 203 20.64 -20.97 30.19
N TRP A 204 19.78 -20.62 31.14
CA TRP A 204 20.18 -20.54 32.54
C TRP A 204 20.41 -21.95 33.07
N LEU A 205 21.63 -22.46 32.90
CA LEU A 205 22.15 -23.60 33.64
C LEU A 205 23.60 -23.33 34.02
N GLY A 206 23.82 -23.15 35.33
CA GLY A 206 25.10 -23.42 35.97
C GLY A 206 25.75 -22.22 36.66
N HIS A 207 25.45 -22.04 37.95
CA HIS A 207 26.46 -22.10 39.03
C HIS A 207 25.75 -22.19 40.38
N ILE A 208 25.69 -23.42 40.90
CA ILE A 208 25.94 -23.71 42.32
C ILE A 208 27.46 -23.89 42.43
#